data_AF-A0A8J6MLL7-F1
#
_entry.id   AF-A0A8J6MLL7-F1
#
_cell.length_a   1.000
_cell.length_b   1.000
_cell.length_c   1.000
_cell.angle_alpha   90.00
_cell.angle_beta   90.00
_cell.angle_gamma   90.00
#
_symmetry.space_group_name_H-M   'P 1'
#
loop_
_entity.id
_entity.type
_entity.pdbx_description
1 polymer ?
#
loop_
_entity_poly.entity_id
_entity_poly.type
_entity_poly.pdbx_seq_one_letter_code
_entity_poly.pdbx_strand_id
1 'polypeptide(L)'
;MKIENLIEAKSKTEIIDSFAIDILTGLSCSPKHIAAKYFYDDRGSELFQKITLERDYYLTGKEFSILENISNTMPELLKESEIDVVELGVGDGHKSKLLIDGLLHHGSKVNYFPIDISERALELLAENINPQDRLAIQGVAADYFAGLSHVRTLSHNRQLVLFLGSNIGNFDHPQTLEFLQRLWKSLNEGDYVLIGFDLKKDIDVLVKAYNDEGGYTKQFNLNLLSRINRELGGQFEIDRFKHYGFYNPLMGAMESYLVSLQKQDVYVSAIERSFHFEEYEAVHLEYSFKFLQNDIDRLASETGFQVIKHFTDEEHYFIDSLWKVIKN
;
A
#
# COMPACT_ATOMS: atom_id res chain seq x y z
N MET A 1 19.17 10.38 6.82
CA MET A 1 17.87 10.32 7.53
C MET A 1 18.06 9.52 8.82
N LYS A 2 17.42 9.90 9.94
CA LYS A 2 17.37 9.04 11.14
C LYS A 2 16.15 8.12 11.00
N ILE A 3 16.32 6.81 11.20
CA ILE A 3 15.23 5.83 11.27
C ILE A 3 15.04 5.45 12.73
N GLU A 4 13.79 5.51 13.19
CA GLU A 4 13.39 5.03 14.51
C GLU A 4 12.57 3.76 14.35
N ASN A 5 13.10 2.65 14.86
CA ASN A 5 12.47 1.35 14.73
C ASN A 5 11.58 1.08 15.95
N LEU A 6 10.26 1.12 15.74
CA LEU A 6 9.25 0.81 16.76
C LEU A 6 8.76 -0.64 16.67
N ILE A 7 9.19 -1.36 15.64
CA ILE A 7 8.96 -2.81 15.48
C ILE A 7 9.88 -3.58 16.44
N GLU A 8 10.99 -2.98 16.88
CA GLU A 8 11.89 -3.49 17.93
C GLU A 8 11.27 -3.46 19.33
N ALA A 9 10.23 -4.27 19.47
CA ALA A 9 9.97 -5.11 20.64
C ALA A 9 9.74 -6.58 20.24
N LYS A 10 9.79 -6.93 18.93
CA LYS A 10 9.60 -8.30 18.44
C LYS A 10 10.90 -8.89 17.89
N SER A 11 11.29 -10.06 18.40
CA SER A 11 12.44 -10.79 17.87
C SER A 11 12.21 -11.28 16.44
N LYS A 12 13.28 -11.55 15.67
CA LYS A 12 13.19 -12.21 14.34
C LYS A 12 12.35 -13.51 14.41
N THR A 13 12.41 -14.20 15.54
CA THR A 13 11.59 -15.36 15.87
C THR A 13 10.10 -15.02 15.85
N GLU A 14 9.67 -13.92 16.50
CA GLU A 14 8.26 -13.51 16.52
C GLU A 14 7.69 -13.09 15.15
N ILE A 15 8.53 -12.54 14.27
CA ILE A 15 8.12 -12.24 12.88
C ILE A 15 7.90 -13.54 12.10
N ILE A 16 8.82 -14.50 12.23
CA ILE A 16 8.69 -15.84 11.64
C ILE A 16 7.46 -16.55 12.21
N ASP A 17 7.21 -16.43 13.51
CA ASP A 17 6.05 -17.00 14.18
C ASP A 17 4.75 -16.39 13.65
N SER A 18 4.68 -15.06 13.49
CA SER A 18 3.51 -14.40 12.90
C SER A 18 3.27 -14.84 11.46
N PHE A 19 4.33 -14.98 10.66
CA PHE A 19 4.21 -15.45 9.28
C PHE A 19 3.72 -16.91 9.25
N ALA A 20 4.31 -17.78 10.07
CA ALA A 20 3.90 -19.18 10.19
C ALA A 20 2.44 -19.32 10.63
N ILE A 21 1.99 -18.51 11.61
CA ILE A 21 0.60 -18.48 12.10
C ILE A 21 -0.37 -18.05 10.99
N ASP A 22 -0.04 -17.01 10.23
CA ASP A 22 -0.91 -16.52 9.15
C ASP A 22 -0.97 -17.52 7.99
N ILE A 23 0.15 -18.18 7.64
CA ILE A 23 0.17 -19.27 6.65
C ILE A 23 -0.64 -20.47 7.13
N LEU A 24 -0.48 -20.88 8.39
CA LEU A 24 -1.29 -21.95 8.98
C LEU A 24 -2.78 -21.63 8.90
N THR A 25 -3.16 -20.43 9.29
CA THR A 25 -4.55 -19.98 9.30
C THR A 25 -5.11 -19.96 7.88
N GLY A 26 -4.45 -19.25 6.97
CA GLY A 26 -4.91 -19.05 5.60
C GLY A 26 -4.99 -20.33 4.77
N LEU A 27 -3.99 -21.22 4.88
CA LEU A 27 -3.99 -22.50 4.17
C LEU A 27 -4.87 -23.58 4.83
N SER A 28 -5.35 -23.35 6.05
CA SER A 28 -6.35 -24.22 6.70
C SER A 28 -7.80 -23.82 6.40
N CYS A 29 -8.03 -22.63 5.85
CA CYS A 29 -9.36 -22.15 5.50
C CYS A 29 -9.91 -22.80 4.22
N SER A 30 -11.24 -22.72 4.08
CA SER A 30 -11.95 -23.04 2.84
C SER A 30 -12.90 -21.88 2.51
N PRO A 31 -12.59 -21.04 1.50
CA PRO A 31 -11.45 -21.13 0.58
C PRO A 31 -10.09 -20.77 1.25
N LYS A 32 -8.99 -21.30 0.69
CA LYS A 32 -7.62 -20.98 1.12
C LYS A 32 -7.24 -19.55 0.70
N HIS A 33 -6.45 -18.89 1.54
CA HIS A 33 -5.92 -17.56 1.23
C HIS A 33 -4.54 -17.34 1.86
N ILE A 34 -3.79 -16.36 1.36
CA ILE A 34 -2.56 -15.86 1.98
C ILE A 34 -2.61 -14.33 1.94
N ALA A 35 -2.23 -13.67 3.04
CA ALA A 35 -2.31 -12.21 3.14
C ALA A 35 -1.27 -11.50 2.26
N ALA A 36 -1.72 -10.49 1.51
CA ALA A 36 -0.90 -9.68 0.58
C ALA A 36 0.31 -9.00 1.22
N LYS A 37 0.28 -8.69 2.53
CA LYS A 37 1.42 -8.12 3.26
C LYS A 37 2.70 -8.95 3.15
N TYR A 38 2.58 -10.26 2.86
CA TYR A 38 3.71 -11.17 2.70
C TYR A 38 4.36 -11.14 1.33
N PHE A 39 3.82 -10.39 0.36
CA PHE A 39 4.49 -10.19 -0.92
C PHE A 39 5.81 -9.45 -0.78
N TYR A 40 5.91 -8.51 0.16
CA TYR A 40 6.99 -7.53 0.22
C TYR A 40 8.19 -8.03 1.05
N ASP A 41 8.74 -9.19 0.70
CA ASP A 41 10.16 -9.46 1.02
C ASP A 41 11.06 -8.66 0.07
N ASP A 42 12.39 -8.76 0.23
CA ASP A 42 13.34 -8.04 -0.64
C ASP A 42 13.06 -8.31 -2.13
N ARG A 43 12.86 -9.58 -2.48
CA ARG A 43 12.60 -9.98 -3.86
C ARG A 43 11.25 -9.50 -4.37
N GLY A 44 10.19 -9.60 -3.58
CA GLY A 44 8.88 -9.13 -3.97
C GLY A 44 8.84 -7.62 -4.13
N SER A 45 9.57 -6.88 -3.29
CA SER A 45 9.73 -5.43 -3.44
C SER A 45 10.43 -5.07 -4.76
N GLU A 46 11.50 -5.77 -5.13
CA GLU A 46 12.15 -5.61 -6.45
C GLU A 46 11.20 -5.92 -7.62
N LEU A 47 10.37 -6.96 -7.49
CA LEU A 47 9.41 -7.33 -8.53
C LEU A 47 8.31 -6.28 -8.66
N PHE A 48 7.83 -5.75 -7.53
CA PHE A 48 6.85 -4.66 -7.53
C PHE A 48 7.41 -3.41 -8.19
N GLN A 49 8.67 -3.04 -7.94
CA GLN A 49 9.32 -1.92 -8.65
C GLN A 49 9.38 -2.13 -10.18
N LYS A 50 9.45 -3.38 -10.65
CA LYS A 50 9.36 -3.65 -12.09
C LYS A 50 7.94 -3.51 -12.61
N ILE A 51 6.96 -4.00 -11.85
CA ILE A 51 5.54 -3.83 -12.16
C ILE A 51 5.21 -2.34 -12.31
N THR A 52 5.68 -1.48 -11.41
CA THR A 52 5.39 -0.03 -11.47
C THR A 52 5.99 0.68 -12.68
N LEU A 53 6.94 0.05 -13.38
CA LEU A 53 7.56 0.55 -14.61
C LEU A 53 6.96 -0.07 -15.89
N GLU A 54 6.11 -1.09 -15.76
CA GLU A 54 5.44 -1.72 -16.89
C GLU A 54 4.39 -0.81 -17.50
N ARG A 55 4.28 -0.85 -18.83
CA ARG A 55 3.30 -0.04 -19.57
C ARG A 55 1.86 -0.44 -19.26
N ASP A 56 1.64 -1.72 -18.98
CA ASP A 56 0.31 -2.25 -18.64
C ASP A 56 -0.14 -1.78 -17.24
N TYR A 57 0.80 -1.52 -16.33
CA TYR A 57 0.52 -1.06 -14.97
C TYR A 57 0.42 0.47 -14.90
N TYR A 58 -0.66 1.02 -15.46
CA TYR A 58 -0.85 2.47 -15.60
C TYR A 58 -0.85 3.25 -14.26
N LEU A 59 -1.19 2.60 -13.14
CA LEU A 59 -1.55 3.26 -11.88
C LEU A 59 -0.46 4.22 -11.40
N THR A 60 0.79 3.74 -11.33
CA THR A 60 1.92 4.53 -10.84
C THR A 60 2.17 5.76 -11.70
N GLY A 61 2.13 5.60 -13.03
CA GLY A 61 2.31 6.71 -13.97
C GLY A 61 1.20 7.76 -13.87
N LYS A 62 -0.06 7.31 -13.72
CA LYS A 62 -1.20 8.22 -13.55
C LYS A 62 -1.11 9.02 -12.26
N GLU A 63 -0.89 8.36 -11.13
CA GLU A 63 -0.72 9.02 -9.84
C GLU A 63 0.49 9.99 -9.86
N PHE A 64 1.62 9.58 -10.43
CA PHE A 64 2.80 10.46 -10.56
C PHE A 64 2.47 11.74 -11.34
N SER A 65 1.74 11.63 -12.47
CA SER A 65 1.34 12.81 -13.26
C SER A 65 0.39 13.74 -12.50
N ILE A 66 -0.49 13.18 -11.67
CA ILE A 66 -1.39 13.97 -10.82
C ILE A 66 -0.56 14.74 -9.78
N LEU A 67 0.33 14.05 -9.08
CA LEU A 67 1.18 14.64 -8.05
C LEU A 67 2.10 15.74 -8.59
N GLU A 68 2.64 15.56 -9.80
CA GLU A 68 3.44 16.57 -10.49
C GLU A 68 2.60 17.82 -10.76
N ASN A 69 1.40 17.65 -11.31
CA ASN A 69 0.50 18.76 -11.63
C ASN A 69 0.02 19.54 -10.40
N ILE A 70 -0.16 18.87 -9.26
CA ILE A 70 -0.69 19.51 -8.03
C ILE A 70 0.41 20.04 -7.11
N SER A 71 1.68 19.72 -7.37
CA SER A 71 2.83 20.13 -6.55
C SER A 71 2.85 21.64 -6.24
N ASN A 72 2.47 22.47 -7.22
CA ASN A 72 2.39 23.92 -7.05
C ASN A 72 1.05 24.41 -6.46
N THR A 73 -0.02 23.63 -6.58
CA THR A 73 -1.36 24.00 -6.07
C THR A 73 -1.55 23.58 -4.62
N MET A 74 -0.91 22.49 -4.20
CA MET A 74 -1.04 21.94 -2.84
C MET A 74 -0.69 22.97 -1.75
N PRO A 75 0.42 23.73 -1.83
CA PRO A 75 0.75 24.74 -0.82
C PRO A 75 -0.32 25.84 -0.69
N GLU A 76 -0.94 26.24 -1.79
CA GLU A 76 -2.00 27.27 -1.80
C GLU A 76 -3.30 26.80 -1.13
N LEU A 77 -3.57 25.49 -1.16
CA LEU A 77 -4.72 24.88 -0.50
C LEU A 77 -4.48 24.71 1.00
N LEU A 78 -3.27 24.28 1.39
CA LEU A 78 -2.93 24.02 2.79
C LEU A 78 -2.69 25.31 3.56
N LYS A 79 -2.00 26.29 2.95
CA LYS A 79 -1.67 27.62 3.52
C LYS A 79 -0.88 27.57 4.84
N GLU A 80 -0.02 26.57 4.98
CA GLU A 80 0.81 26.36 6.18
C GLU A 80 2.26 26.83 5.94
N SER A 81 2.80 27.63 6.86
CA SER A 81 4.20 28.06 6.81
C SER A 81 5.17 26.97 7.28
N GLU A 82 4.70 26.06 8.13
CA GLU A 82 5.39 24.85 8.55
C GLU A 82 4.36 23.70 8.62
N ILE A 83 4.69 22.56 8.03
CA ILE A 83 3.77 21.43 7.91
C ILE A 83 4.50 20.11 8.15
N ASP A 84 3.80 19.18 8.79
CA ASP A 84 4.25 17.81 8.89
C ASP A 84 3.66 16.99 7.75
N VAL A 85 4.51 16.42 6.90
CA VAL A 85 4.08 15.48 5.86
C VAL A 85 4.32 14.08 6.40
N VAL A 86 3.27 13.30 6.58
CA VAL A 86 3.35 11.92 7.08
C VAL A 86 2.97 10.99 5.96
N GLU A 87 3.77 10.00 5.62
CA GLU A 87 3.42 9.05 4.56
C GLU A 87 3.27 7.64 5.12
N LEU A 88 2.16 6.98 4.76
CA LEU A 88 1.84 5.63 5.16
C LEU A 88 2.16 4.67 4.01
N GLY A 89 3.23 3.87 4.15
CA GLY A 89 3.69 2.95 3.11
C GLY A 89 4.46 3.71 2.03
N VAL A 90 5.74 3.98 2.29
CA VAL A 90 6.50 5.05 1.62
C VAL A 90 7.05 4.64 0.25
N GLY A 91 7.16 3.33 0.02
CA GLY A 91 7.79 2.79 -1.18
C GLY A 91 9.21 3.34 -1.35
N ASP A 92 9.49 3.93 -2.51
CA ASP A 92 10.79 4.51 -2.85
C ASP A 92 10.83 6.06 -2.71
N GLY A 93 9.72 6.70 -2.32
CA GLY A 93 9.65 8.14 -2.10
C GLY A 93 9.57 9.03 -3.36
N HIS A 94 9.58 8.50 -4.59
CA HIS A 94 9.54 9.34 -5.81
C HIS A 94 8.28 10.21 -5.88
N LYS A 95 7.12 9.66 -5.49
CA LYS A 95 5.83 10.36 -5.49
C LYS A 95 5.79 11.48 -4.45
N SER A 96 6.21 11.19 -3.23
CA SER A 96 6.19 12.15 -2.12
C SER A 96 7.17 13.29 -2.31
N LYS A 97 8.29 13.03 -3.00
CA LYS A 97 9.24 14.05 -3.38
C LYS A 97 8.58 15.19 -4.17
N LEU A 98 7.65 14.91 -5.09
CA LEU A 98 6.97 15.93 -5.88
C LEU A 98 6.19 16.93 -5.00
N LEU A 99 5.45 16.42 -4.02
CA LEU A 99 4.69 17.26 -3.09
C LEU A 99 5.59 18.03 -2.14
N ILE A 100 6.63 17.38 -1.61
CA ILE A 100 7.62 18.00 -0.72
C ILE A 100 8.34 19.13 -1.44
N ASP A 101 8.83 18.90 -2.66
CA ASP A 101 9.51 19.91 -3.46
C ASP A 101 8.59 21.10 -3.75
N GLY A 102 7.30 20.87 -4.06
CA GLY A 102 6.29 21.91 -4.22
C GLY A 102 6.10 22.79 -2.98
N LEU A 103 6.00 22.17 -1.78
CA LEU A 103 5.91 22.87 -0.50
C LEU A 103 7.16 23.71 -0.21
N LEU A 104 8.35 23.15 -0.46
CA LEU A 104 9.62 23.84 -0.23
C LEU A 104 9.80 25.02 -1.19
N HIS A 105 9.43 24.87 -2.47
CA HIS A 105 9.48 25.95 -3.46
C HIS A 105 8.56 27.12 -3.11
N HIS A 106 7.39 26.83 -2.52
CA HIS A 106 6.48 27.86 -2.01
C HIS A 106 6.93 28.44 -0.65
N GLY A 107 8.07 27.97 -0.13
CA GLY A 107 8.68 28.49 1.08
C GLY A 107 8.02 28.00 2.37
N SER A 108 7.36 26.84 2.36
CA SER A 108 6.97 26.15 3.60
C SER A 108 8.18 25.42 4.18
N LYS A 109 8.23 25.30 5.52
CA LYS A 109 9.09 24.33 6.19
C LYS A 109 8.35 22.98 6.27
N VAL A 110 9.04 21.90 5.93
CA VAL A 110 8.47 20.55 5.87
C VAL A 110 9.19 19.65 6.88
N ASN A 111 8.44 19.02 7.78
CA ASN A 111 8.93 17.90 8.58
C ASN A 111 8.32 16.62 7.99
N TYR A 112 9.14 15.81 7.34
CA TYR A 112 8.69 14.62 6.65
C TYR A 112 8.90 13.37 7.52
N PHE A 113 7.81 12.65 7.76
CA PHE A 113 7.74 11.45 8.57
C PHE A 113 7.29 10.25 7.72
N PRO A 114 8.21 9.61 6.97
CA PRO A 114 7.90 8.38 6.27
C PRO A 114 7.70 7.23 7.27
N ILE A 115 6.56 6.53 7.20
CA ILE A 115 6.20 5.38 8.02
C ILE A 115 6.08 4.14 7.15
N ASP A 116 6.84 3.10 7.45
CA ASP A 116 6.75 1.81 6.76
C ASP A 116 7.06 0.65 7.71
N ILE A 117 6.53 -0.53 7.44
CA ILE A 117 6.91 -1.75 8.17
C ILE A 117 8.28 -2.26 7.71
N SER A 118 8.69 -1.90 6.50
CA SER A 118 9.96 -2.27 5.89
C SER A 118 11.02 -1.21 6.15
N GLU A 119 11.98 -1.52 7.02
CA GLU A 119 13.16 -0.67 7.21
C GLU A 119 13.93 -0.48 5.90
N ARG A 120 13.95 -1.50 5.03
CA ARG A 120 14.56 -1.42 3.70
C ARG A 120 13.88 -0.38 2.80
N ALA A 121 12.55 -0.23 2.87
CA ALA A 121 11.84 0.81 2.13
C ALA A 121 12.26 2.21 2.61
N LEU A 122 12.41 2.39 3.92
CA LEU A 122 12.92 3.64 4.51
C LEU A 122 14.37 3.93 4.08
N GLU A 123 15.23 2.92 4.02
CA GLU A 123 16.60 3.06 3.49
C GLU A 123 16.61 3.51 2.02
N LEU A 124 15.81 2.86 1.16
CA LEU A 124 15.70 3.22 -0.26
C LEU A 124 15.17 4.64 -0.44
N LEU A 125 14.20 5.05 0.37
CA LEU A 125 13.69 6.41 0.38
C LEU A 125 14.78 7.45 0.69
N ALA A 126 15.72 7.14 1.59
CA ALA A 126 16.83 8.04 1.90
C ALA A 126 17.77 8.26 0.70
N GLU A 127 17.77 7.38 -0.30
CA GLU A 127 18.52 7.57 -1.54
C GLU A 127 17.89 8.67 -2.41
N ASN A 128 16.56 8.83 -2.34
CA ASN A 128 15.78 9.74 -3.18
C ASN A 128 15.46 11.09 -2.52
N ILE A 129 15.26 11.12 -1.20
CA ILE A 129 14.91 12.34 -0.45
C ILE A 129 15.91 12.55 0.69
N ASN A 130 16.72 13.61 0.56
CA ASN A 130 17.73 13.97 1.54
C ASN A 130 17.29 15.20 2.36
N PRO A 131 17.60 15.23 3.67
CA PRO A 131 17.39 16.43 4.47
C PRO A 131 18.12 17.63 3.84
N GLN A 132 17.46 18.79 3.83
CA GLN A 132 17.99 20.02 3.29
C GLN A 132 17.43 21.22 4.06
N ASP A 133 17.78 22.44 3.65
CA ASP A 133 17.20 23.63 4.27
C ASP A 133 15.67 23.55 4.21
N ARG A 134 15.04 23.82 5.36
CA ARG A 134 13.58 23.74 5.56
C ARG A 134 12.96 22.35 5.35
N LEU A 135 13.75 21.28 5.17
CA LEU A 135 13.28 19.88 5.12
C LEU A 135 13.96 19.04 6.20
N ALA A 136 13.21 18.69 7.24
CA ALA A 136 13.61 17.67 8.21
C ALA A 136 13.01 16.32 7.81
N ILE A 137 13.73 15.22 8.02
CA ILE A 137 13.25 13.87 7.71
C ILE A 137 13.55 12.90 8.86
N GLN A 138 12.51 12.24 9.36
CA GLN A 138 12.60 11.20 10.38
C GLN A 138 11.76 9.99 9.99
N GLY A 139 12.42 8.91 9.59
CA GLY A 139 11.74 7.66 9.24
C GLY A 139 11.31 6.90 10.49
N VAL A 140 10.17 6.21 10.40
CA VAL A 140 9.58 5.44 11.49
C VAL A 140 9.27 4.04 10.97
N ALA A 141 10.04 3.04 11.40
CA ALA A 141 9.73 1.65 11.07
C ALA A 141 8.65 1.14 12.02
N ALA A 142 7.40 1.07 11.55
CA ALA A 142 6.22 0.74 12.34
C ALA A 142 5.03 0.36 11.45
N ASP A 143 3.99 -0.24 12.04
CA ASP A 143 2.67 -0.22 11.40
C ASP A 143 2.14 1.23 11.33
N TYR A 144 1.18 1.47 10.42
CA TYR A 144 0.67 2.80 10.12
C TYR A 144 0.19 3.57 11.35
N PHE A 145 -0.56 2.93 12.26
CA PHE A 145 -1.21 3.64 13.37
C PHE A 145 -0.28 3.79 14.57
N ALA A 146 0.62 2.84 14.80
CA ALA A 146 1.72 2.98 15.76
C ALA A 146 2.65 4.13 15.33
N GLY A 147 3.01 4.18 14.05
CA GLY A 147 3.82 5.27 13.49
C GLY A 147 3.13 6.64 13.60
N LEU A 148 1.84 6.75 13.23
CA LEU A 148 1.08 8.00 13.41
C LEU A 148 1.02 8.44 14.87
N SER A 149 0.80 7.50 15.79
CA SER A 149 0.76 7.80 17.22
C SER A 149 2.11 8.32 17.72
N HIS A 150 3.21 7.74 17.23
CA HIS A 150 4.56 8.19 17.55
C HIS A 150 4.84 9.60 17.01
N VAL A 151 4.52 9.87 15.74
CA VAL A 151 4.73 11.20 15.12
C VAL A 151 4.01 12.31 15.92
N ARG A 152 2.83 12.04 16.46
CA ARG A 152 2.11 13.00 17.33
C ARG A 152 2.82 13.34 18.64
N THR A 153 3.72 12.49 19.10
CA THR A 153 4.57 12.79 20.27
C THR A 153 5.76 13.69 19.91
N LEU A 154 6.12 13.73 18.63
CA LEU A 154 7.26 14.48 18.11
C LEU A 154 6.88 15.90 17.66
N SER A 155 5.67 16.07 17.14
CA SER A 155 5.22 17.34 16.58
C SER A 155 3.72 17.58 16.76
N HIS A 156 3.35 18.87 16.74
CA HIS A 156 1.98 19.37 16.85
C HIS A 156 1.59 20.31 15.71
N ASN A 157 2.39 20.35 14.63
CA ASN A 157 2.04 21.13 13.45
C ASN A 157 0.82 20.50 12.74
N ARG A 158 0.27 21.25 11.78
CA ARG A 158 -0.71 20.73 10.83
C ARG A 158 -0.13 19.51 10.11
N GLN A 159 -0.88 18.42 10.04
CA GLN A 159 -0.45 17.22 9.29
C GLN A 159 -1.08 17.17 7.90
N LEU A 160 -0.30 16.78 6.91
CA LEU A 160 -0.75 16.22 5.63
C LEU A 160 -0.33 14.75 5.59
N VAL A 161 -1.30 13.84 5.75
CA VAL A 161 -1.05 12.41 5.63
C VAL A 161 -1.21 11.96 4.18
N LEU A 162 -0.21 11.27 3.64
CA LEU A 162 -0.21 10.68 2.32
C LEU A 162 -0.52 9.18 2.45
N PHE A 163 -1.55 8.72 1.74
CA PHE A 163 -1.84 7.29 1.56
C PHE A 163 -2.06 6.99 0.08
N LEU A 164 -0.94 6.80 -0.61
CA LEU A 164 -0.85 6.78 -2.07
C LEU A 164 -0.86 5.35 -2.62
N GLY A 165 -0.87 5.23 -3.95
CA GLY A 165 -0.75 3.99 -4.70
C GLY A 165 -2.03 3.16 -4.75
N SER A 166 -3.18 3.72 -4.38
CA SER A 166 -4.43 2.99 -4.24
C SER A 166 -4.33 1.79 -3.28
N ASN A 167 -3.46 1.88 -2.28
CA ASN A 167 -3.33 0.88 -1.21
C ASN A 167 -4.65 0.67 -0.45
N ILE A 168 -5.51 1.70 -0.38
CA ILE A 168 -6.85 1.61 0.17
C ILE A 168 -7.73 0.57 -0.56
N GLY A 169 -7.44 0.30 -1.83
CA GLY A 169 -8.11 -0.74 -2.62
C GLY A 169 -7.80 -2.16 -2.17
N ASN A 170 -6.80 -2.38 -1.31
CA ASN A 170 -6.50 -3.71 -0.76
C ASN A 170 -7.49 -4.14 0.34
N PHE A 171 -8.34 -3.21 0.78
CA PHE A 171 -9.33 -3.42 1.81
C PHE A 171 -10.71 -3.62 1.18
N ASP A 172 -11.48 -4.57 1.70
CA ASP A 172 -12.92 -4.59 1.43
C ASP A 172 -13.62 -3.35 2.00
N HIS A 173 -14.90 -3.18 1.70
CA HIS A 173 -15.62 -1.98 2.12
C HIS A 173 -15.68 -1.81 3.66
N PRO A 174 -16.03 -2.83 4.47
CA PRO A 174 -15.92 -2.75 5.93
C PRO A 174 -14.51 -2.38 6.43
N GLN A 175 -13.46 -3.02 5.90
CA GLN A 175 -12.08 -2.75 6.26
C GLN A 175 -11.65 -1.32 5.88
N THR A 176 -12.11 -0.83 4.73
CA THR A 176 -11.88 0.55 4.27
C THR A 176 -12.48 1.56 5.25
N LEU A 177 -13.74 1.35 5.66
CA LEU A 177 -14.40 2.20 6.64
C LEU A 177 -13.69 2.16 8.00
N GLU A 178 -13.29 0.98 8.47
CA GLU A 178 -12.54 0.84 9.72
C GLU A 178 -11.19 1.58 9.65
N PHE A 179 -10.44 1.39 8.57
CA PHE A 179 -9.15 2.05 8.35
C PHE A 179 -9.30 3.58 8.36
N LEU A 180 -10.26 4.11 7.59
CA LEU A 180 -10.51 5.55 7.51
C LEU A 180 -10.99 6.13 8.85
N GLN A 181 -11.84 5.42 9.59
CA GLN A 181 -12.27 5.85 10.93
C GLN A 181 -11.11 5.86 11.94
N ARG A 182 -10.21 4.87 11.87
CA ARG A 182 -8.99 4.86 12.69
C ARG A 182 -8.06 5.99 12.30
N LEU A 183 -7.87 6.25 11.01
CA LEU A 183 -7.08 7.37 10.49
C LEU A 183 -7.65 8.70 10.99
N TRP A 184 -8.96 8.91 10.86
CA TRP A 184 -9.64 10.06 11.40
C TRP A 184 -9.36 10.22 12.90
N LYS A 185 -9.53 9.18 13.72
CA LYS A 185 -9.27 9.23 15.18
C LYS A 185 -7.83 9.59 15.52
N SER A 186 -6.88 9.18 14.68
CA SER A 186 -5.46 9.48 14.87
C SER A 186 -5.10 10.93 14.53
N LEU A 187 -5.93 11.68 13.81
CA LEU A 187 -5.64 13.04 13.36
C LEU A 187 -6.40 14.11 14.15
N ASN A 188 -5.86 15.33 14.16
CA ASN A 188 -6.45 16.49 14.83
C ASN A 188 -7.43 17.23 13.90
N GLU A 189 -8.27 18.08 14.49
CA GLU A 189 -9.18 18.96 13.73
C GLU A 189 -8.43 19.79 12.71
N GLY A 190 -8.86 19.70 11.45
CA GLY A 190 -8.30 20.44 10.33
C GLY A 190 -7.04 19.87 9.69
N ASP A 191 -6.52 18.72 10.17
CA ASP A 191 -5.46 17.97 9.46
C ASP A 191 -5.97 17.48 8.11
N TYR A 192 -5.04 17.20 7.20
CA TYR A 192 -5.34 16.80 5.84
C TYR A 192 -4.90 15.37 5.57
N VAL A 193 -5.63 14.69 4.69
CA VAL A 193 -5.24 13.41 4.11
C VAL A 193 -5.32 13.50 2.60
N LEU A 194 -4.29 13.03 1.89
CA LEU A 194 -4.30 12.84 0.45
C LEU A 194 -4.29 11.33 0.19
N ILE A 195 -5.39 10.83 -0.38
CA ILE A 195 -5.58 9.40 -0.60
C ILE A 195 -5.71 9.14 -2.10
N GLY A 196 -4.88 8.23 -2.60
CA GLY A 196 -4.93 7.77 -3.98
C GLY A 196 -5.98 6.67 -4.16
N PHE A 197 -6.79 6.76 -5.20
CA PHE A 197 -7.84 5.81 -5.56
C PHE A 197 -7.75 5.45 -7.04
N ASP A 198 -7.61 4.16 -7.34
CA ASP A 198 -7.73 3.66 -8.70
C ASP A 198 -9.20 3.50 -9.09
N LEU A 199 -9.60 4.10 -10.22
CA LEU A 199 -11.00 4.19 -10.61
C LEU A 199 -11.51 2.98 -11.39
N LYS A 200 -12.83 2.75 -11.36
CA LYS A 200 -13.47 1.85 -12.32
C LYS A 200 -13.33 2.43 -13.73
N LYS A 201 -12.94 1.59 -14.67
CA LYS A 201 -12.66 1.94 -16.07
C LYS A 201 -12.87 0.71 -16.94
N ASP A 202 -12.43 0.80 -18.19
CA ASP A 202 -12.43 -0.33 -19.11
C ASP A 202 -11.79 -1.59 -18.47
N ILE A 203 -12.49 -2.72 -18.56
CA ILE A 203 -12.10 -3.96 -17.87
C ILE A 203 -10.81 -4.52 -18.45
N ASP A 204 -10.57 -4.39 -19.76
CA ASP A 204 -9.37 -4.93 -20.38
C ASP A 204 -8.13 -4.16 -19.92
N VAL A 205 -8.26 -2.84 -19.69
CA VAL A 205 -7.20 -2.04 -19.07
C VAL A 205 -6.91 -2.51 -17.64
N LEU A 206 -7.95 -2.75 -16.83
CA LEU A 206 -7.79 -3.26 -15.46
C LEU A 206 -7.14 -4.65 -15.45
N VAL A 207 -7.59 -5.56 -16.31
CA VAL A 207 -7.09 -6.94 -16.36
C VAL A 207 -5.62 -6.97 -16.80
N LYS A 208 -5.23 -6.14 -17.77
CA LYS A 208 -3.83 -6.05 -18.24
C LYS A 208 -2.88 -5.58 -17.15
N ALA A 209 -3.29 -4.60 -16.33
CA ALA A 209 -2.44 -4.11 -15.24
C ALA A 209 -2.02 -5.22 -14.25
N TYR A 210 -2.85 -6.25 -14.04
CA TYR A 210 -2.55 -7.36 -13.11
C TYR A 210 -2.16 -8.66 -13.83
N ASN A 211 -2.05 -8.62 -15.15
CA ASN A 211 -1.63 -9.73 -16.00
C ASN A 211 -0.69 -9.19 -17.09
N ASP A 212 0.32 -8.44 -16.67
CA ASP A 212 1.25 -7.73 -17.54
C ASP A 212 1.96 -8.69 -18.51
N GLU A 213 2.20 -8.22 -19.73
CA GLU A 213 2.87 -9.01 -20.76
C GLU A 213 4.31 -9.39 -20.37
N GLY A 214 4.97 -8.57 -19.54
CA GLY A 214 6.30 -8.81 -18.98
C GLY A 214 6.35 -9.98 -17.99
N GLY A 215 5.21 -10.43 -17.48
CA GLY A 215 5.08 -11.52 -16.52
C GLY A 215 5.65 -11.21 -15.13
N TYR A 216 5.82 -9.94 -14.77
CA TYR A 216 6.32 -9.52 -13.46
C TYR A 216 5.27 -9.70 -12.37
N THR A 217 3.99 -9.45 -12.62
CA THR A 217 2.90 -9.72 -11.66
C THR A 217 2.78 -11.20 -11.36
N LYS A 218 2.91 -12.06 -12.38
CA LYS A 218 2.98 -13.52 -12.18
C LYS A 218 4.16 -13.89 -11.27
N GLN A 219 5.35 -13.34 -11.52
CA GLN A 219 6.53 -13.63 -10.71
C GLN A 219 6.37 -13.11 -9.27
N PHE A 220 5.77 -11.93 -9.10
CA PHE A 220 5.47 -11.33 -7.80
C PHE A 220 4.54 -12.23 -6.98
N ASN A 221 3.47 -12.74 -7.58
CA ASN A 221 2.53 -13.62 -6.89
C ASN A 221 3.13 -14.98 -6.55
N LEU A 222 3.90 -15.58 -7.47
CA LEU A 222 4.58 -16.86 -7.22
C LEU A 222 5.75 -16.75 -6.23
N ASN A 223 6.34 -15.55 -6.07
CA ASN A 223 7.40 -15.31 -5.09
C ASN A 223 6.93 -15.60 -3.65
N LEU A 224 5.64 -15.45 -3.36
CA LEU A 224 5.06 -15.78 -2.05
C LEU A 224 5.29 -17.24 -1.67
N LEU A 225 5.14 -18.17 -2.61
CA LEU A 225 5.42 -19.59 -2.38
C LEU A 225 6.93 -19.83 -2.17
N SER A 226 7.77 -19.11 -2.91
CA SER A 226 9.23 -19.17 -2.75
C SER A 226 9.68 -18.62 -1.39
N ARG A 227 9.02 -17.57 -0.89
CA ARG A 227 9.22 -17.03 0.44
C ARG A 227 8.83 -18.05 1.52
N ILE A 228 7.68 -18.70 1.40
CA ILE A 228 7.26 -19.76 2.34
C ILE A 228 8.29 -20.91 2.34
N ASN A 229 8.79 -21.31 1.17
CA ASN A 229 9.84 -22.33 1.08
C ASN A 229 11.11 -21.90 1.84
N ARG A 230 11.57 -20.67 1.61
CA ARG A 230 12.81 -20.13 2.20
C ARG A 230 12.71 -19.89 3.70
N GLU A 231 11.62 -19.28 4.16
CA GLU A 231 11.50 -18.79 5.54
C GLU A 231 10.84 -19.80 6.48
N LEU A 232 9.92 -20.63 5.98
CA LEU A 232 9.15 -21.58 6.79
C LEU A 232 9.46 -23.05 6.47
N GLY A 233 10.41 -23.31 5.57
CA GLY A 233 10.74 -24.66 5.13
C GLY A 233 9.57 -25.35 4.42
N GLY A 234 8.82 -24.57 3.64
CA GLY A 234 7.80 -25.08 2.72
C GLY A 234 8.40 -25.89 1.56
N GLN A 235 7.60 -26.78 1.00
CA GLN A 235 7.98 -27.64 -0.13
C GLN A 235 7.13 -27.36 -1.38
N PHE A 236 6.74 -26.11 -1.61
CA PHE A 236 5.98 -25.73 -2.80
C PHE A 236 6.82 -25.93 -4.06
N GLU A 237 6.32 -26.73 -5.00
CA GLU A 237 6.83 -26.79 -6.38
C GLU A 237 6.15 -25.68 -7.20
N ILE A 238 6.86 -24.58 -7.42
CA ILE A 238 6.30 -23.31 -7.91
C ILE A 238 5.65 -23.45 -9.29
N ASP A 239 6.21 -24.28 -10.15
CA ASP A 239 5.72 -24.57 -11.51
C ASP A 239 4.38 -25.34 -11.53
N ARG A 240 3.97 -25.91 -10.39
CA ARG A 240 2.63 -26.52 -10.20
C ARG A 240 1.56 -25.52 -9.80
N PHE A 241 1.89 -24.23 -9.73
CA PHE A 241 0.94 -23.16 -9.45
C PHE A 241 0.89 -22.17 -10.60
N LYS A 242 -0.32 -21.67 -10.88
CA LYS A 242 -0.56 -20.67 -11.92
C LYS A 242 -1.13 -19.39 -11.31
N HIS A 243 -0.53 -18.26 -11.65
CA HIS A 243 -1.13 -16.94 -11.43
C HIS A 243 -2.44 -16.81 -12.22
N TYR A 244 -3.49 -16.35 -11.54
CA TYR A 244 -4.78 -16.05 -12.15
C TYR A 244 -5.32 -14.75 -11.56
N GLY A 245 -5.21 -13.66 -12.32
CA GLY A 245 -5.81 -12.36 -12.00
C GLY A 245 -7.05 -12.11 -12.86
N PHE A 246 -8.17 -11.71 -12.26
CA PHE A 246 -9.37 -11.34 -13.01
C PHE A 246 -10.12 -10.18 -12.34
N TYR A 247 -10.93 -9.47 -13.12
CA TYR A 247 -11.82 -8.44 -12.59
C TYR A 247 -13.17 -9.06 -12.19
N ASN A 248 -13.55 -8.93 -10.92
CA ASN A 248 -14.88 -9.29 -10.46
C ASN A 248 -15.82 -8.09 -10.55
N PRO A 249 -16.77 -8.06 -11.50
CA PRO A 249 -17.65 -6.91 -11.69
C PRO A 249 -18.71 -6.77 -10.59
N LEU A 250 -19.00 -7.83 -9.83
CA LEU A 250 -19.94 -7.78 -8.71
C LEU A 250 -19.32 -7.10 -7.50
N MET A 251 -18.04 -7.36 -7.25
CA MET A 251 -17.28 -6.72 -6.16
C MET A 251 -16.69 -5.37 -6.58
N GLY A 252 -16.44 -5.18 -7.89
CA GLY A 252 -15.75 -4.01 -8.39
C GLY A 252 -14.25 -4.03 -8.05
N ALA A 253 -13.63 -5.20 -8.06
CA ALA A 253 -12.23 -5.40 -7.67
C ALA A 253 -11.49 -6.29 -8.67
N MET A 254 -10.21 -6.01 -8.85
CA MET A 254 -9.29 -7.05 -9.32
C MET A 254 -9.07 -8.05 -8.19
N GLU A 255 -9.08 -9.33 -8.52
CA GLU A 255 -8.74 -10.40 -7.60
C GLU A 255 -7.54 -11.17 -8.13
N SER A 256 -6.64 -11.56 -7.23
CA SER A 256 -5.44 -12.31 -7.57
C SER A 256 -5.41 -13.66 -6.85
N TYR A 257 -5.13 -14.72 -7.61
CA TYR A 257 -5.11 -16.09 -7.12
C TYR A 257 -3.85 -16.84 -7.57
N LEU A 258 -3.43 -17.80 -6.75
CA LEU A 258 -2.63 -18.94 -7.20
C LEU A 258 -3.51 -20.17 -7.34
N VAL A 259 -3.49 -20.80 -8.51
CA VAL A 259 -4.27 -22.00 -8.80
C VAL A 259 -3.35 -23.21 -8.84
N SER A 260 -3.63 -24.23 -8.03
CA SER A 260 -2.92 -25.50 -8.06
C SER A 260 -3.25 -26.23 -9.36
N LEU A 261 -2.25 -26.62 -10.16
CA LEU A 261 -2.46 -27.28 -11.45
C LEU A 261 -2.65 -28.80 -11.35
N GLN A 262 -2.48 -29.36 -10.16
CA GLN A 262 -2.65 -30.78 -9.88
C GLN A 262 -2.99 -30.99 -8.40
N LYS A 263 -3.49 -32.18 -8.06
CA LYS A 263 -3.62 -32.60 -6.68
C LYS A 263 -2.23 -32.74 -6.04
N GLN A 264 -2.01 -32.09 -4.90
CA GLN A 264 -0.71 -32.13 -4.21
C GLN A 264 -0.83 -31.85 -2.71
N ASP A 265 0.09 -32.42 -1.94
CA ASP A 265 0.28 -32.14 -0.52
C ASP A 265 1.59 -31.39 -0.35
N VAL A 266 1.54 -30.23 0.32
CA VAL A 266 2.73 -29.40 0.57
C VAL A 266 3.02 -29.37 2.06
N TYR A 267 4.16 -29.91 2.47
CA TYR A 267 4.63 -29.85 3.85
C TYR A 267 5.33 -28.52 4.13
N VAL A 268 5.04 -27.91 5.29
CA VAL A 268 5.71 -26.70 5.78
C VAL A 268 6.34 -27.01 7.13
N SER A 269 7.67 -27.04 7.15
CA SER A 269 8.45 -27.55 8.28
C SER A 269 8.27 -26.74 9.56
N ALA A 270 8.27 -25.40 9.47
CA ALA A 270 8.07 -24.52 10.63
C ALA A 270 6.66 -24.62 11.25
N ILE A 271 5.69 -25.18 10.51
CA ILE A 271 4.29 -25.38 10.95
C ILE A 271 4.05 -26.85 11.33
N GLU A 272 5.00 -27.75 11.01
CA GLU A 272 4.90 -29.19 11.19
C GLU A 272 3.64 -29.82 10.58
N ARG A 273 3.16 -29.26 9.45
CA ARG A 273 1.89 -29.65 8.83
C ARG A 273 1.96 -29.71 7.31
N SER A 274 1.20 -30.64 6.75
CA SER A 274 0.91 -30.70 5.31
C SER A 274 -0.41 -30.00 4.98
N PHE A 275 -0.42 -29.25 3.89
CA PHE A 275 -1.62 -28.64 3.33
C PHE A 275 -1.99 -29.34 2.02
N HIS A 276 -3.24 -29.79 1.96
CA HIS A 276 -3.78 -30.46 0.80
C HIS A 276 -4.35 -29.45 -0.20
N PHE A 277 -4.00 -29.63 -1.48
CA PHE A 277 -4.56 -28.88 -2.61
C PHE A 277 -5.20 -29.85 -3.60
N GLU A 278 -6.45 -29.63 -3.94
CA GLU A 278 -7.09 -30.30 -5.08
C GLU A 278 -6.60 -29.70 -6.41
N GLU A 279 -6.77 -30.45 -7.51
CA GLU A 279 -6.49 -29.94 -8.85
C GLU A 279 -7.43 -28.76 -9.17
N TYR A 280 -6.88 -27.67 -9.68
CA TYR A 280 -7.53 -26.36 -9.89
C TYR A 280 -8.06 -25.68 -8.61
N GLU A 281 -7.59 -26.07 -7.42
CA GLU A 281 -7.91 -25.33 -6.20
C GLU A 281 -7.24 -23.94 -6.21
N ALA A 282 -8.03 -22.91 -5.96
CA ALA A 282 -7.57 -21.52 -5.93
C ALA A 282 -7.22 -21.08 -4.50
N VAL A 283 -6.10 -20.36 -4.39
CA VAL A 283 -5.63 -19.68 -3.17
C VAL A 283 -5.72 -18.18 -3.42
N HIS A 284 -6.61 -17.50 -2.70
CA HIS A 284 -6.76 -16.06 -2.80
C HIS A 284 -5.53 -15.33 -2.22
N LEU A 285 -5.06 -14.29 -2.88
CA LEU A 285 -3.91 -13.50 -2.42
C LEU A 285 -4.29 -12.06 -2.06
N GLU A 286 -4.98 -11.36 -2.95
CA GLU A 286 -5.31 -9.96 -2.77
C GLU A 286 -6.57 -9.55 -3.54
N TYR A 287 -7.25 -8.57 -2.97
CA TYR A 287 -8.19 -7.71 -3.68
C TYR A 287 -7.49 -6.42 -4.08
N SER A 288 -7.92 -5.83 -5.18
CA SER A 288 -7.68 -4.42 -5.48
C SER A 288 -8.97 -3.79 -5.98
N PHE A 289 -9.76 -3.27 -5.03
CA PHE A 289 -11.01 -2.55 -5.28
C PHE A 289 -10.77 -1.30 -6.11
N LYS A 290 -11.70 -1.06 -7.04
CA LYS A 290 -11.72 0.10 -7.94
C LYS A 290 -12.93 0.95 -7.60
N PHE A 291 -12.74 2.27 -7.63
CA PHE A 291 -13.71 3.21 -7.08
C PHE A 291 -14.42 4.02 -8.16
N LEU A 292 -15.64 4.44 -7.89
CA LEU A 292 -16.23 5.60 -8.58
C LEU A 292 -15.99 6.84 -7.73
N GLN A 293 -16.01 8.03 -8.33
CA GLN A 293 -15.90 9.28 -7.57
C GLN A 293 -16.97 9.39 -6.47
N ASN A 294 -18.21 8.98 -6.74
CA ASN A 294 -19.28 8.97 -5.73
C ASN A 294 -18.99 8.00 -4.56
N ASP A 295 -18.24 6.92 -4.79
CA ASP A 295 -17.82 6.02 -3.71
C ASP A 295 -16.82 6.75 -2.78
N ILE A 296 -15.87 7.49 -3.37
CA ILE A 296 -14.85 8.30 -2.67
C ILE A 296 -15.54 9.39 -1.82
N ASP A 297 -16.49 10.13 -2.41
CA ASP A 297 -17.24 11.18 -1.70
C ASP A 297 -18.01 10.63 -0.50
N ARG A 298 -18.65 9.46 -0.67
CA ARG A 298 -19.38 8.78 0.39
C ARG A 298 -18.43 8.35 1.51
N LEU A 299 -17.31 7.70 1.18
CA LEU A 299 -16.31 7.27 2.15
C LEU A 299 -15.83 8.43 3.03
N ALA A 300 -15.53 9.59 2.43
CA ALA A 300 -15.13 10.78 3.17
C ALA A 300 -16.21 11.21 4.17
N SER A 301 -17.45 11.36 3.69
CA SER A 301 -18.57 11.83 4.52
C SER A 301 -18.93 10.88 5.67
N GLU A 302 -18.85 9.57 5.44
CA GLU A 302 -19.17 8.53 6.43
C GLU A 302 -18.09 8.36 7.50
N THR A 303 -16.88 8.85 7.23
CA THR A 303 -15.71 8.68 8.13
C THR A 303 -15.23 9.98 8.77
N GLY A 304 -16.02 11.06 8.67
CA GLY A 304 -15.77 12.33 9.36
C GLY A 304 -14.79 13.25 8.64
N PHE A 305 -14.61 13.05 7.34
CA PHE A 305 -13.79 13.91 6.49
C PHE A 305 -14.66 14.78 5.57
N GLN A 306 -14.15 15.96 5.26
CA GLN A 306 -14.67 16.83 4.22
C GLN A 306 -13.75 16.74 2.99
N VAL A 307 -14.31 16.41 1.83
CA VAL A 307 -13.57 16.52 0.56
C VAL A 307 -13.27 17.98 0.26
N ILE A 308 -11.99 18.33 0.12
CA ILE A 308 -11.54 19.67 -0.30
C ILE A 308 -11.44 19.73 -1.82
N LYS A 309 -10.79 18.73 -2.43
CA LYS A 309 -10.60 18.66 -3.88
C LYS A 309 -10.24 17.26 -4.34
N HIS A 310 -10.77 16.88 -5.50
CA HIS A 310 -10.31 15.72 -6.27
C HIS A 310 -9.32 16.19 -7.33
N PHE A 311 -8.20 15.49 -7.46
CA PHE A 311 -7.25 15.64 -8.55
C PHE A 311 -7.22 14.36 -9.36
N THR A 312 -7.18 14.47 -10.68
CA THR A 312 -7.31 13.32 -11.59
C THR A 312 -6.44 13.53 -12.82
N ASP A 313 -6.03 12.43 -13.44
CA ASP A 313 -5.32 12.42 -14.71
C ASP A 313 -6.27 12.74 -15.88
N GLU A 314 -5.71 13.02 -17.06
CA GLU A 314 -6.48 13.41 -18.24
C GLU A 314 -7.51 12.37 -18.68
N GLU A 315 -7.22 11.08 -18.45
CA GLU A 315 -8.08 9.96 -18.81
C GLU A 315 -9.07 9.56 -17.71
N HIS A 316 -9.02 10.22 -16.56
CA HIS A 316 -9.86 9.92 -15.38
C HIS A 316 -9.70 8.47 -14.91
N TYR A 317 -8.46 7.98 -14.87
CA TYR A 317 -8.13 6.63 -14.43
C TYR A 317 -7.85 6.56 -12.94
N PHE A 318 -7.39 7.64 -12.34
CA PHE A 318 -6.96 7.70 -10.96
C PHE A 318 -7.44 9.02 -10.32
N ILE A 319 -7.71 8.98 -9.02
CA ILE A 319 -7.98 10.18 -8.22
C ILE A 319 -7.05 10.22 -7.01
N ASP A 320 -6.32 11.31 -6.86
CA ASP A 320 -5.79 11.72 -5.56
C ASP A 320 -6.78 12.69 -4.92
N SER A 321 -7.38 12.28 -3.81
CA SER A 321 -8.42 13.06 -3.13
C SER A 321 -7.88 13.69 -1.85
N LEU A 322 -7.89 15.02 -1.80
CA LEU A 322 -7.50 15.79 -0.63
C LEU A 322 -8.72 15.98 0.26
N TRP A 323 -8.67 15.39 1.46
CA TRP A 323 -9.70 15.55 2.47
C TRP A 323 -9.17 16.29 3.69
N LYS A 324 -10.08 16.93 4.42
CA LYS A 324 -9.82 17.61 5.69
C LYS A 324 -10.59 16.92 6.81
N VAL A 325 -9.92 16.73 7.95
CA VAL A 325 -10.52 16.17 9.16
C VAL A 325 -11.50 17.17 9.76
N ILE A 326 -12.74 16.72 10.02
CA ILE A 326 -13.77 17.46 10.74
C ILE A 326 -14.10 16.72 12.04
N LYS A 327 -13.84 17.35 13.18
CA LYS A 327 -14.15 16.91 14.54
C LYS A 327 -15.42 17.63 14.98
N ASN A 328 -16.44 16.85 15.32
CA ASN A 328 -17.68 17.35 15.92
C ASN A 328 -17.50 17.67 17.40
#